data_AF-A0A0C9UWI0-F1
#
_entry.id   AF-A0A0C9UWI0-F1
#
_cell.length_a   1.000
_cell.length_b   1.000
_cell.length_c   1.000
_cell.angle_alpha   90.00
_cell.angle_beta   90.00
_cell.angle_gamma   90.00
#
_symmetry.space_group_name_H-M   'P 1'
#
loop_
_entity.id
_entity.type
_entity.pdbx_description
1 polymer ?
#
loop_
_entity_poly.entity_id
_entity_poly.type
_entity_poly.pdbx_seq_one_letter_code
_entity_poly.pdbx_strand_id
1 'polypeptide(L)'
;ESSNVVLELPDELKARKIHLTFHNSLIRPHVPNNDSRFPNREAKAFYDFGNDDKQEWFVEEIIGPEWSNDDYNLESNGLWLPLQTLGDVTWEPLSGVKELKALDRYLELRGIKWPRDLP
;
A
#
# COMPACT_ATOMS: atom_id res chain seq x y z
N GLU A 1 33.62 25.45 -6.66
CA GLU A 1 33.49 24.05 -6.21
C GLU A 1 32.00 23.77 -6.00
N SER A 2 31.48 22.66 -6.52
CA SER A 2 30.08 22.30 -6.26
C SER A 2 29.96 21.80 -4.83
N SER A 3 29.11 22.43 -4.04
CA SER A 3 28.85 22.12 -2.64
C SER A 3 27.97 20.87 -2.47
N ASN A 4 28.15 19.86 -3.33
CA ASN A 4 27.34 18.65 -3.40
C ASN A 4 28.20 17.42 -3.11
N VAL A 5 27.63 16.46 -2.39
CA VAL A 5 28.25 15.18 -2.04
C VAL A 5 27.29 14.06 -2.43
N VAL A 6 27.84 12.96 -2.92
CA VAL A 6 27.09 11.75 -3.25
C VAL A 6 27.23 10.76 -2.10
N LEU A 7 26.11 10.25 -1.60
CA LEU A 7 26.05 9.27 -0.53
C LEU A 7 25.50 7.94 -1.05
N GLU A 8 26.02 6.84 -0.51
CA GLU A 8 25.40 5.53 -0.68
C GLU A 8 24.20 5.42 0.27
N LEU A 9 23.00 5.30 -0.30
CA LEU A 9 21.77 5.14 0.46
C LEU A 9 21.38 3.66 0.59
N PRO A 10 20.73 3.26 1.69
CA PRO A 10 20.01 1.99 1.80
C PRO A 10 19.01 1.80 0.66
N ASP A 11 18.75 0.53 0.32
CA ASP A 11 17.91 0.18 -0.83
C ASP A 11 16.45 0.62 -0.64
N GLU A 12 15.97 0.71 0.59
CA GLU A 12 14.64 1.24 0.91
C GLU A 12 14.49 2.71 0.48
N LEU A 13 15.52 3.54 0.66
CA LEU A 13 15.48 4.95 0.24
C LEU A 13 15.60 5.08 -1.28
N LYS A 14 16.39 4.20 -1.92
CA LYS A 14 16.50 4.14 -3.39
C LYS A 14 15.18 3.72 -4.04
N ALA A 15 14.47 2.75 -3.47
CA ALA A 15 13.17 2.30 -3.95
C ALA A 15 12.16 3.45 -4.02
N ARG A 16 12.26 4.42 -3.10
CA ARG A 16 11.44 5.64 -3.08
C ARG A 16 11.98 6.78 -3.94
N LYS A 17 12.96 6.50 -4.80
CA LYS A 17 13.57 7.45 -5.75
C LYS A 17 14.23 8.65 -5.08
N ILE A 18 14.73 8.48 -3.85
CA ILE A 18 15.49 9.54 -3.18
C ILE A 18 16.83 9.71 -3.90
N HIS A 19 17.16 10.96 -4.24
CA HIS A 19 18.42 11.28 -4.90
C HIS A 19 19.62 11.04 -3.97
N LEU A 20 20.69 10.49 -4.53
CA LEU A 20 21.95 10.19 -3.82
C LEU A 20 22.78 11.44 -3.53
N THR A 21 22.49 12.55 -4.22
CA THR A 21 23.28 13.78 -4.17
C THR A 21 22.63 14.77 -3.21
N PHE A 22 23.38 15.18 -2.19
CA PHE A 22 22.94 16.13 -1.18
C PHE A 22 23.86 17.34 -1.14
N HIS A 23 23.33 18.48 -0.72
CA HIS A 23 24.14 19.65 -0.44
C HIS A 23 24.96 19.42 0.83
N ASN A 24 26.24 19.78 0.82
CA ASN A 24 27.20 19.52 1.90
C ASN A 24 26.77 20.12 3.24
N SER A 25 26.03 21.23 3.23
CA SER A 25 25.51 21.86 4.46
C SER A 25 24.44 21.03 5.18
N LEU A 26 23.84 20.04 4.51
CA LEU A 26 22.81 19.18 5.08
C LEU A 26 23.39 17.87 5.64
N ILE A 27 24.66 17.58 5.36
CA ILE A 27 25.30 16.34 5.76
C ILE A 27 25.84 16.47 7.18
N ARG A 28 25.63 15.42 7.97
CA ARG A 28 26.14 15.31 9.34
C ARG A 28 27.05 14.09 9.46
N PRO A 29 28.09 14.12 10.32
CA PRO A 29 28.91 12.95 10.59
C PRO A 29 28.06 11.76 11.05
N HIS A 30 28.28 10.60 10.44
CA HIS A 30 27.62 9.36 10.83
C HIS A 30 28.16 8.88 12.17
N VAL A 31 27.27 8.69 13.14
CA VAL A 31 27.59 8.06 14.43
C VAL A 31 27.15 6.60 14.36
N PRO A 32 28.07 5.63 14.39
CA PRO A 32 27.70 4.22 14.29
C PRO A 32 26.83 3.79 15.48
N ASN A 33 25.93 2.85 15.23
CA ASN A 33 25.07 2.28 16.28
C ASN A 33 25.90 1.50 17.32
N ASN A 34 25.39 1.43 18.54
CA ASN A 34 25.92 0.53 19.56
C ASN A 34 25.06 -0.73 19.63
N ASP A 35 25.47 -1.77 18.90
CA ASP A 35 24.70 -3.02 18.77
C ASP A 35 24.53 -3.79 20.09
N SER A 36 25.39 -3.54 21.09
CA SER A 36 25.22 -4.13 22.43
C SER A 36 24.05 -3.52 23.20
N ARG A 37 23.72 -2.25 22.93
CA ARG A 37 22.62 -1.52 23.57
C ARG A 37 21.35 -1.53 22.73
N PHE A 38 21.50 -1.59 21.41
CA PHE A 38 20.39 -1.54 20.44
C PHE A 38 20.53 -2.65 19.39
N PRO A 39 20.34 -3.93 19.80
CA PRO A 39 20.38 -5.05 18.87
C PRO A 39 19.20 -5.02 17.88
N ASN A 40 19.41 -5.60 16.69
CA ASN A 40 18.39 -5.84 15.66
C ASN A 40 17.64 -4.59 15.17
N ARG A 41 18.36 -3.51 14.83
CA ARG A 41 17.74 -2.29 14.33
C ARG A 41 17.44 -2.40 12.82
N GLU A 42 16.31 -3.02 12.47
CA GLU A 42 15.81 -3.01 11.09
C GLU A 42 15.19 -1.65 10.78
N ALA A 43 15.70 -0.94 9.76
CA ALA A 43 15.20 0.39 9.40
C ALA A 43 13.67 0.38 9.17
N LYS A 44 13.17 -0.67 8.52
CA LYS A 44 11.74 -0.88 8.25
C LYS A 44 10.87 -1.03 9.49
N ALA A 45 11.45 -1.44 10.63
CA ALA A 45 10.71 -1.54 11.89
C ALA A 45 10.47 -0.18 12.55
N PHE A 46 11.30 0.84 12.27
CA PHE A 46 11.25 2.15 12.93
C PHE A 46 10.76 3.28 12.04
N TYR A 47 10.91 3.15 10.73
CA TYR A 47 10.51 4.17 9.78
C TYR A 47 9.44 3.63 8.85
N ASP A 48 8.42 4.44 8.62
CA ASP A 48 7.37 4.15 7.65
C ASP A 48 7.94 4.34 6.22
N PHE A 49 8.31 3.22 5.60
CA PHE A 49 8.75 3.18 4.20
C PHE A 49 7.58 3.09 3.21
N GLY A 50 6.36 3.38 3.67
CA GLY A 50 5.13 3.11 2.93
C GLY A 50 4.81 1.62 2.92
N ASN A 51 3.60 1.30 2.47
CA ASN A 51 3.25 -0.08 2.20
C ASN A 51 4.07 -0.60 1.03
N ASP A 52 4.49 -1.85 1.09
CA ASP A 52 5.04 -2.53 -0.08
C ASP A 52 3.92 -2.64 -1.11
N ASP A 53 4.18 -2.25 -2.36
CA ASP A 53 3.23 -2.38 -3.48
C ASP A 53 2.79 -3.85 -3.67
N LYS A 54 3.53 -4.80 -3.09
CA LYS A 54 3.26 -6.24 -3.11
C LYS A 54 2.64 -6.79 -1.82
N GLN A 55 2.32 -5.94 -0.85
CA GLN A 55 1.73 -6.41 0.40
C GLN A 55 0.28 -6.86 0.13
N GLU A 56 0.09 -8.18 0.08
CA GLU A 56 -1.22 -8.80 -0.02
C GLU A 56 -1.91 -8.74 1.35
N TRP A 57 -3.08 -8.10 1.40
CA TRP A 57 -3.90 -8.04 2.62
C TRP A 57 -4.92 -9.17 2.62
N PHE A 58 -5.11 -9.80 3.79
CA PHE A 58 -6.16 -10.80 3.96
C PHE A 58 -7.52 -10.11 4.10
N VAL A 59 -8.41 -10.35 3.14
CA VAL A 59 -9.79 -9.86 3.19
C VAL A 59 -10.67 -10.90 3.88
N GLU A 60 -11.35 -10.48 4.95
CA GLU A 60 -12.24 -11.34 5.73
C GLU A 60 -13.56 -11.56 4.99
N GLU A 61 -14.21 -10.46 4.58
CA GLU A 61 -15.54 -10.46 3.99
C GLU A 61 -15.75 -9.24 3.07
N ILE A 62 -16.66 -9.38 2.11
CA ILE A 62 -17.22 -8.28 1.32
C ILE A 62 -18.59 -7.93 1.88
N ILE A 63 -18.78 -6.68 2.30
CA ILE A 63 -19.99 -6.26 3.02
C ILE A 63 -21.17 -6.07 2.06
N GLY A 64 -20.91 -5.55 0.86
CA GLY A 64 -21.95 -5.29 -0.13
C GLY A 64 -21.39 -4.73 -1.44
N PRO A 65 -22.26 -4.45 -2.43
CA PRO A 65 -21.91 -3.72 -3.63
C PRO A 65 -22.37 -2.27 -3.57
N GLU A 66 -21.57 -1.36 -4.12
CA GLU A 66 -22.00 0.01 -4.39
C GLU A 66 -21.63 0.40 -5.81
N TRP A 67 -22.62 0.89 -6.56
CA TRP A 67 -22.40 1.48 -7.87
C TRP A 67 -22.10 2.96 -7.68
N SER A 68 -20.87 3.36 -8.00
CA SER A 68 -20.49 4.76 -8.06
C SER A 68 -20.66 5.27 -9.48
N ASN A 69 -21.27 6.44 -9.63
CA ASN A 69 -21.34 7.17 -10.88
C ASN A 69 -21.14 8.66 -10.59
N ASP A 70 -19.92 9.10 -10.85
CA ASP A 70 -19.42 10.46 -10.73
C ASP A 70 -19.24 11.06 -12.13
N ASP A 71 -19.97 12.14 -12.39
CA ASP A 71 -19.88 12.87 -13.66
C ASP A 71 -18.53 13.60 -13.83
N TYR A 72 -17.80 13.84 -12.74
CA TYR A 72 -16.55 14.58 -12.72
C TYR A 72 -15.32 13.68 -12.68
N ASN A 73 -15.43 12.48 -12.10
CA ASN A 73 -14.35 11.52 -12.02
C ASN A 73 -14.72 10.17 -12.64
N LEU A 74 -14.47 10.03 -13.95
CA LEU A 74 -14.79 8.81 -14.68
C LEU A 74 -14.10 7.55 -14.10
N GLU A 75 -12.97 7.70 -13.41
CA GLU A 75 -12.24 6.58 -12.79
C GLU A 75 -12.96 6.00 -11.57
N SER A 76 -13.81 6.79 -10.89
CA SER A 76 -14.66 6.31 -9.80
C SER A 76 -15.94 5.65 -10.29
N ASN A 77 -16.22 5.63 -11.59
CA ASN A 77 -17.44 5.06 -12.13
C ASN A 77 -17.35 3.54 -12.22
N GLY A 78 -18.34 2.85 -11.67
CA GLY A 78 -18.46 1.40 -11.72
C GLY A 78 -18.79 0.78 -10.36
N LEU A 79 -18.59 -0.53 -10.28
CA LEU A 79 -18.87 -1.32 -9.09
C LEU A 79 -17.69 -1.27 -8.11
N TRP A 80 -17.99 -0.82 -6.89
CA TRP A 80 -17.10 -0.80 -5.75
C TRP A 80 -17.57 -1.77 -4.67
N LEU A 81 -16.62 -2.43 -4.03
CA LEU A 81 -16.85 -3.46 -3.02
C LEU A 81 -16.13 -3.05 -1.72
N PRO A 82 -16.86 -2.73 -0.64
CA PRO A 82 -16.30 -2.58 0.70
C PRO A 82 -15.73 -3.92 1.18
N LEU A 83 -14.42 -3.92 1.45
CA LEU A 83 -13.66 -5.04 1.96
C LEU A 83 -13.41 -4.84 3.46
N GLN A 84 -13.77 -5.82 4.27
CA GLN A 84 -13.45 -5.81 5.69
C GLN A 84 -12.13 -6.56 5.96
N THR A 85 -11.22 -5.89 6.65
CA THR A 85 -9.91 -6.45 7.07
C THR A 85 -9.58 -5.98 8.47
N LEU A 86 -9.48 -6.89 9.45
CA LEU A 86 -9.09 -6.58 10.84
C LEU A 86 -9.92 -5.47 11.50
N GLY A 87 -11.19 -5.34 11.13
CA GLY A 87 -12.11 -4.32 11.65
C GLY A 87 -12.14 -3.01 10.88
N ASP A 88 -11.21 -2.80 9.95
CA ASP A 88 -11.23 -1.65 9.03
C ASP A 88 -11.98 -2.00 7.73
N VAL A 89 -12.56 -0.97 7.10
CA VAL A 89 -13.26 -1.09 5.81
C VAL A 89 -12.52 -0.26 4.77
N THR A 90 -12.07 -0.92 3.71
CA THR A 90 -11.49 -0.28 2.52
C THR A 90 -12.41 -0.45 1.33
N TRP A 91 -12.33 0.48 0.38
CA TRP A 91 -13.14 0.47 -0.83
C TRP A 91 -12.25 0.11 -2.02
N GLU A 92 -12.58 -0.98 -2.69
CA GLU A 92 -11.85 -1.43 -3.87
C GLU A 92 -12.78 -1.59 -5.07
N PRO A 93 -12.33 -1.21 -6.28
CA PRO A 93 -13.11 -1.44 -7.49
C PRO A 93 -13.13 -2.94 -7.79
N LEU A 94 -14.14 -3.39 -8.55
CA LEU A 94 -14.26 -4.80 -8.93
C LEU A 94 -12.96 -5.37 -9.51
N SER A 95 -12.17 -4.59 -10.25
CA SER A 95 -10.86 -5.00 -10.79
C SER A 95 -9.84 -5.42 -9.74
N GLY A 96 -9.81 -4.78 -8.57
CA GLY A 96 -8.89 -5.11 -7.48
C GLY A 96 -9.31 -6.37 -6.70
N VAL A 97 -10.55 -6.81 -6.87
CA VAL A 97 -11.18 -7.86 -6.03
C VAL A 97 -11.42 -9.16 -6.81
N LYS A 98 -11.20 -9.18 -8.13
CA LYS A 98 -11.54 -10.32 -9.01
C LYS A 98 -10.91 -11.66 -8.60
N GLU A 99 -9.75 -11.61 -7.97
CA GLU A 99 -8.98 -12.81 -7.59
C GLU A 99 -9.20 -13.21 -6.12
N LEU A 100 -10.01 -12.45 -5.37
CA LEU A 100 -10.26 -12.73 -3.96
C LEU A 100 -11.29 -13.83 -3.78
N LYS A 101 -10.95 -14.88 -3.01
CA LYS A 101 -11.91 -15.91 -2.58
C LYS A 101 -13.11 -15.34 -1.80
N ALA A 102 -12.93 -14.18 -1.18
CA ALA A 102 -14.01 -13.46 -0.51
C ALA A 102 -15.12 -13.05 -1.50
N LEU A 103 -14.76 -12.72 -2.75
CA LEU A 103 -15.73 -12.42 -3.81
C LEU A 103 -16.53 -13.65 -4.20
N ASP A 104 -15.87 -14.79 -4.42
CA ASP A 104 -16.55 -16.04 -4.77
C ASP A 104 -17.58 -16.43 -3.71
N ARG A 105 -17.18 -16.41 -2.43
CA ARG A 105 -18.06 -16.68 -1.29
C ARG A 105 -19.24 -15.72 -1.23
N TYR A 106 -18.97 -14.42 -1.43
CA TYR A 106 -20.00 -13.40 -1.40
C TYR A 106 -21.05 -13.62 -2.50
N LEU A 107 -20.61 -13.93 -3.73
CA LEU A 107 -21.49 -14.23 -4.85
C LEU A 107 -22.31 -15.52 -4.63
N GLU A 108 -21.67 -16.58 -4.12
CA GLU A 108 -22.32 -17.84 -3.76
C GLU A 108 -23.43 -17.62 -2.71
N LEU A 109 -23.15 -16.85 -1.66
CA LEU A 109 -24.13 -16.51 -0.61
C LEU A 109 -25.31 -15.69 -1.15
N ARG A 110 -25.09 -14.86 -2.18
CA ARG A 110 -26.13 -14.10 -2.87
C ARG A 110 -26.85 -14.92 -3.95
N GLY A 111 -26.37 -16.12 -4.28
CA GLY A 111 -26.89 -16.94 -5.37
C GLY A 111 -26.63 -16.37 -6.76
N ILE A 112 -25.60 -15.51 -6.89
CA ILE A 112 -25.25 -14.80 -8.11
C ILE A 112 -24.01 -15.45 -8.75
N LYS A 113 -23.99 -15.56 -10.08
CA LYS A 113 -22.83 -16.15 -10.80
C LYS A 113 -21.79 -15.13 -11.23
N TRP A 114 -22.22 -13.91 -11.56
CA TRP A 114 -21.34 -12.90 -12.12
C TRP A 114 -21.46 -11.59 -11.33
N PRO A 115 -20.35 -10.90 -11.03
CA PRO A 115 -20.39 -9.61 -10.34
C PRO A 115 -21.26 -8.54 -11.03
N ARG A 116 -21.47 -8.65 -12.35
CA ARG A 116 -22.34 -7.73 -13.11
C ARG A 116 -23.82 -7.88 -12.79
N ASP A 117 -24.21 -9.00 -12.21
CA ASP A 117 -25.60 -9.28 -11.82
C ASP A 117 -25.88 -8.81 -10.38
N LEU A 118 -24.91 -8.15 -9.73
CA LEU A 118 -25.13 -7.49 -8.46
C LEU A 118 -26.05 -6.27 -8.65
N PRO A 119 -27.02 -6.07 -7.73
CA PRO A 119 -28.01 -5.00 -7.82
C PRO A 119 -27.40 -3.61 -7.74
#